data_AF-A0A538R6X8-F1
#
_entry.id   AF-A0A538R6X8-F1
#
_cell.length_a   1.000
_cell.length_b   1.000
_cell.length_c   1.000
_cell.angle_alpha   90.00
_cell.angle_beta   90.00
_cell.angle_gamma   90.00
#
_symmetry.space_group_name_H-M   'P 1'
#
loop_
_entity.id
_entity.type
_entity.pdbx_description
1 polymer ?
#
loop_
_entity_poly.entity_id
_entity_poly.type
_entity_poly.pdbx_seq_one_letter_code
_entity_poly.pdbx_strand_id
1 'polypeptide(L)'
;MEELVIEAEDGASSALQITLGDLLVLINWMNQTEKSLDRAEALPSLPDLESGKVKVWIQLVQRLEERFRRSEEKKLALEANVIAHEAQLGRLLSHLHTNIASLYDNLGQSQKAEEVRRRAEALHVG
;
A
#
# COMPACT_ATOMS: atom_id res chain seq x y z
N MET A 1 12.53 25.14 -1.45
CA MET A 1 12.54 24.00 -0.52
C MET A 1 11.22 24.04 0.21
N GLU A 2 10.32 23.13 -0.13
CA GLU A 2 9.00 23.05 0.50
C GLU A 2 9.16 22.44 1.89
N GLU A 3 8.85 23.25 2.90
CA GLU A 3 8.84 22.87 4.31
C GLU A 3 7.61 21.99 4.54
N LEU A 4 7.83 20.69 4.74
CA LEU A 4 6.74 19.75 5.02
C LEU A 4 6.28 19.96 6.46
N VAL A 5 5.35 20.89 6.65
CA VAL A 5 4.72 21.15 7.95
C VAL A 5 3.81 19.98 8.30
N ILE A 6 4.30 19.11 9.19
CA ILE A 6 3.48 18.05 9.80
C ILE A 6 2.80 18.68 11.01
N GLU A 7 1.57 19.16 10.82
CA GLU A 7 0.71 19.60 11.92
C GLU A 7 0.33 18.36 12.76
N ALA A 8 0.86 18.30 13.98
CA ALA A 8 0.43 17.37 15.00
C ALA A 8 -0.59 18.09 15.88
N GLU A 9 -1.86 17.68 15.84
CA GLU A 9 -2.81 17.91 16.92
C GLU A 9 -2.34 17.15 18.16
N ASP A 10 -1.42 17.76 18.93
CA ASP A 10 -1.52 17.87 20.38
C ASP A 10 -0.41 18.84 20.86
N GLY A 11 -0.74 19.67 21.84
CA GLY A 11 -0.01 20.89 22.24
C GLY A 11 1.41 20.71 22.81
N ALA A 12 2.35 20.23 22.00
CA ALA A 12 3.79 20.24 22.27
C ALA A 12 4.55 20.76 21.04
N SER A 13 4.14 21.94 20.57
CA SER A 13 4.97 22.79 19.73
C SER A 13 6.12 23.33 20.59
N SER A 14 7.22 22.57 20.72
CA SER A 14 8.55 23.15 20.91
C SER A 14 9.66 22.11 20.73
N ALA A 15 10.55 22.44 19.79
CA ALA A 15 12.00 22.22 19.89
C ALA A 15 12.48 20.77 19.94
N LEU A 16 12.58 20.16 18.77
CA LEU A 16 13.88 19.75 18.21
C LEU A 16 13.66 19.60 16.70
N GLN A 17 14.12 20.59 15.92
CA GLN A 17 14.28 20.44 14.47
C GLN A 17 15.34 19.36 14.24
N ILE A 18 14.90 18.11 14.24
CA ILE A 18 15.77 17.00 13.89
C ILE A 18 15.83 16.96 12.36
N THR A 19 17.02 17.19 11.82
CA THR A 19 17.21 17.18 10.37
C THR A 19 17.44 15.75 9.89
N LEU A 20 17.11 15.46 8.62
CA LEU A 20 17.48 14.20 7.97
C LEU A 20 19.00 13.96 8.03
N GLY A 21 19.81 15.02 8.18
CA GLY A 21 21.25 14.95 8.40
C GLY A 21 21.64 14.19 9.68
N ASP A 22 20.94 14.42 10.79
CA ASP A 22 21.19 13.74 12.07
C ASP A 22 20.96 12.21 11.94
N LEU A 23 19.99 11.81 11.11
CA LEU A 23 19.71 10.39 10.82
C LEU A 23 20.84 9.74 10.01
N LEU A 24 21.32 10.43 8.98
CA LEU A 24 22.38 9.92 8.12
C LEU A 24 23.69 9.76 8.90
N VAL A 25 23.97 10.66 9.85
CA VAL A 25 25.11 10.54 10.77
C VAL A 25 25.00 9.29 11.63
N LEU A 26 23.83 9.02 12.21
CA LEU A 26 23.59 7.80 13.01
C LEU A 26 23.71 6.52 12.16
N ILE A 27 23.06 6.47 10.99
CA ILE A 27 23.12 5.32 10.08
C ILE A 27 24.56 5.05 9.65
N ASN A 28 25.30 6.11 9.30
CA ASN A 28 26.69 5.97 8.94
C ASN A 28 27.54 5.45 10.11
N TRP A 29 27.31 5.94 11.34
CA TRP A 29 28.00 5.43 12.52
C TRP A 29 27.66 3.95 12.82
N MET A 30 26.39 3.54 12.70
CA MET A 30 26.00 2.13 12.88
C MET A 30 26.69 1.22 11.85
N ASN A 31 26.70 1.63 10.58
CA ASN A 31 27.37 0.88 9.51
C ASN A 31 28.89 0.79 9.71
N GLN A 32 29.52 1.83 10.26
CA GLN A 32 30.95 1.79 10.60
C GLN A 32 31.21 0.91 11.81
N THR A 33 30.34 0.97 12.80
CA THR A 33 30.40 0.16 14.03
C THR A 33 30.32 -1.33 13.70
N GLU A 34 29.37 -1.73 12.85
CA GLU A 34 29.23 -3.11 12.34
C GLU A 34 30.52 -3.59 11.66
N LYS A 35 31.10 -2.78 10.77
CA LYS A 35 32.36 -3.11 10.08
C LYS A 35 33.55 -3.24 11.02
N SER A 36 33.64 -2.38 12.04
CA SER A 36 34.70 -2.45 13.04
C SER A 36 34.54 -3.69 13.94
N LEU A 37 33.31 -4.05 14.29
CA LEU A 37 32.99 -5.28 15.02
C LEU A 37 33.40 -6.53 14.22
N ASP A 38 33.05 -6.60 12.93
CA ASP A 38 33.43 -7.71 12.05
C ASP A 38 34.94 -7.88 11.90
N ARG A 39 35.71 -6.78 12.02
CA ARG A 39 37.17 -6.76 11.88
C ARG A 39 37.92 -6.82 13.21
N ALA A 40 37.21 -6.88 14.33
CA ALA A 40 37.76 -6.74 15.68
C ALA A 40 38.65 -5.47 15.85
N GLU A 41 38.28 -4.39 15.17
CA GLU A 41 38.93 -3.08 15.28
C GLU A 41 38.31 -2.25 16.42
N ALA A 42 38.99 -1.16 16.78
CA ALA A 42 38.44 -0.20 17.74
C ALA A 42 37.15 0.42 17.22
N LEU A 43 36.15 0.56 18.10
CA LEU A 43 34.85 1.13 17.75
C LEU A 43 34.97 2.63 17.42
N PRO A 44 34.23 3.12 16.40
CA PRO A 44 34.20 4.54 16.07
C PRO A 44 33.59 5.35 17.22
N SER A 45 34.08 6.58 17.42
CA SER A 45 33.61 7.47 18.49
C SER A 45 32.11 7.71 18.38
N LEU A 46 31.42 7.70 19.52
CA LEU A 46 29.98 7.89 19.58
C LEU A 46 29.62 9.26 18.95
N PRO A 47 28.70 9.31 18.00
CA PRO A 47 28.24 10.57 17.41
C PRO A 47 27.57 11.40 18.50
N ASP A 48 27.79 12.73 18.44
CA ASP A 48 27.21 13.69 19.37
C ASP A 48 25.72 13.89 19.08
N LEU A 49 24.93 12.88 19.44
CA LEU A 49 23.49 12.85 19.32
C LEU A 49 22.90 13.01 20.72
N GLU A 50 22.18 14.11 20.92
CA GLU A 50 21.41 14.32 22.14
C GLU A 50 20.45 13.15 22.37
N SER A 51 20.52 12.51 23.54
CA SER A 51 19.71 11.34 23.91
C SER A 51 18.19 11.57 23.74
N GLY A 52 17.73 12.82 23.90
CA GLY A 52 16.34 13.22 23.62
C GLY A 52 15.92 13.05 22.16
N LYS A 53 16.83 13.29 21.20
CA LYS A 53 16.58 13.11 19.76
C LYS A 53 16.36 11.64 19.41
N VAL A 54 17.12 10.72 20.01
CA VAL A 54 16.98 9.26 19.79
C VAL A 54 15.60 8.75 20.20
N LYS A 55 15.04 9.26 21.30
CA LYS A 55 13.68 8.90 21.73
C LYS A 55 12.61 9.37 20.74
N VAL A 56 12.76 10.58 20.22
CA VAL A 56 11.88 11.13 19.18
C VAL A 56 11.98 10.33 17.88
N TRP A 57 13.18 9.84 17.53
CA TRP A 57 13.39 8.94 16.39
C TRP A 57 12.61 7.64 16.50
N ILE A 58 12.71 6.97 17.65
CA ILE A 58 11.98 5.72 17.90
C ILE A 58 10.47 5.96 17.72
N GLN A 59 9.95 7.06 18.25
CA GLN A 59 8.55 7.44 18.11
C GLN A 59 8.16 7.79 16.67
N LEU A 60 9.06 8.35 15.86
CA LEU A 60 8.80 8.64 14.45
C LEU A 60 8.78 7.37 13.60
N VAL A 61 9.75 6.48 13.79
CA VAL A 61 9.84 5.19 13.09
C VAL A 61 8.61 4.34 13.41
N GLN A 62 8.24 4.21 14.69
CA GLN A 62 7.03 3.49 15.09
C GLN A 62 5.75 4.07 14.46
N ARG A 63 5.65 5.40 14.38
CA ARG A 63 4.51 6.06 13.71
C ARG A 63 4.51 5.81 12.20
N LEU A 64 5.67 5.78 11.56
CA LEU A 64 5.80 5.50 10.14
C LEU A 64 5.45 4.03 9.83
N GLU A 65 5.97 3.10 10.62
CA GLU A 65 5.65 1.66 10.53
C GLU A 65 4.15 1.43 10.71
N GLU A 66 3.53 2.08 11.70
CA GLU A 66 2.10 1.97 11.94
C GLU A 66 1.28 2.55 10.78
N ARG A 67 1.71 3.68 10.20
CA ARG A 67 1.07 4.25 9.00
C ARG A 67 1.22 3.33 7.79
N PHE A 68 2.40 2.75 7.60
CA PHE A 68 2.68 1.81 6.52
C PHE A 68 1.82 0.56 6.65
N ARG A 69 1.76 -0.04 7.85
CA ARG A 69 0.90 -1.19 8.15
C ARG A 69 -0.56 -0.92 7.83
N ARG A 70 -1.11 0.20 8.31
CA ARG A 70 -2.49 0.62 8.00
C ARG A 70 -2.72 0.85 6.51
N SER A 71 -1.72 1.36 5.80
CA SER A 71 -1.80 1.58 4.35
C SER A 71 -1.86 0.25 3.60
N GLU A 72 -1.00 -0.71 3.96
CA GLU A 72 -1.01 -2.05 3.36
C GLU A 72 -2.32 -2.78 3.63
N GLU A 73 -2.87 -2.70 4.86
CA GLU A 73 -4.17 -3.27 5.19
C GLU A 73 -5.30 -2.68 4.32
N LYS A 74 -5.31 -1.36 4.13
CA LYS A 74 -6.29 -0.70 3.24
C LYS A 74 -6.13 -1.13 1.79
N LYS A 75 -4.89 -1.25 1.31
CA LYS A 75 -4.59 -1.68 -0.05
C LYS A 75 -5.11 -3.10 -0.28
N LEU A 76 -4.82 -4.03 0.62
CA LEU A 76 -5.33 -5.40 0.54
C LEU A 76 -6.87 -5.44 0.54
N ALA A 77 -7.52 -4.62 1.37
CA ALA A 77 -8.98 -4.53 1.39
C ALA A 77 -9.55 -3.97 0.06
N LEU A 78 -8.88 -2.98 -0.54
CA LEU A 78 -9.27 -2.44 -1.85
C LEU A 78 -9.08 -3.46 -2.97
N GLU A 79 -7.97 -4.17 -2.99
CA GLU A 79 -7.71 -5.25 -3.97
C GLU A 79 -8.79 -6.35 -3.88
N ALA A 80 -9.14 -6.77 -2.66
CA ALA A 80 -10.23 -7.72 -2.44
C ALA A 80 -11.59 -7.20 -2.95
N ASN A 81 -11.88 -5.92 -2.72
CA ASN A 81 -13.10 -5.28 -3.21
C ASN A 81 -13.15 -5.22 -4.75
N VAL A 82 -12.04 -4.91 -5.41
CA VAL A 82 -11.97 -4.90 -6.88
C VAL A 82 -12.31 -6.28 -7.43
N ILE A 83 -11.69 -7.34 -6.90
CA ILE A 83 -11.97 -8.72 -7.32
C ILE A 83 -13.44 -9.08 -7.09
N ALA A 84 -14.01 -8.69 -5.94
CA ALA A 84 -15.42 -8.94 -5.64
C ALA A 84 -16.36 -8.21 -6.62
N HIS A 85 -16.05 -6.96 -6.95
CA HIS A 85 -16.81 -6.17 -7.92
C HIS A 85 -16.70 -6.74 -9.34
N GLU A 86 -15.51 -7.14 -9.78
CA GLU A 86 -15.31 -7.79 -11.07
C GLU A 86 -16.12 -9.09 -11.17
N ALA A 87 -16.08 -9.93 -10.13
CA ALA A 87 -16.88 -11.15 -10.09
C ALA A 87 -18.40 -10.84 -10.11
N GLN A 88 -18.84 -9.79 -9.42
CA GLN A 88 -20.24 -9.35 -9.45
C GLN A 88 -20.66 -8.85 -10.84
N LEU A 89 -19.82 -8.05 -11.50
CA LEU A 89 -20.06 -7.57 -12.86
C LEU A 89 -20.11 -8.73 -13.86
N GLY A 90 -19.21 -9.71 -13.73
CA GLY A 90 -19.23 -10.93 -14.54
C GLY A 90 -20.53 -11.72 -14.40
N ARG A 91 -21.03 -11.89 -13.16
CA ARG A 91 -22.34 -12.52 -12.91
C ARG A 91 -23.49 -11.74 -13.51
N LEU A 92 -23.51 -10.41 -13.34
CA LEU A 92 -24.57 -9.57 -13.88
C LEU A 92 -24.59 -9.61 -15.42
N LEU A 93 -23.41 -9.56 -16.05
CA LEU A 93 -23.27 -9.67 -17.49
C LEU A 93 -23.75 -11.03 -18.01
N SER A 94 -23.40 -12.12 -17.31
CA SER A 94 -23.89 -13.47 -17.62
C SER A 94 -25.42 -13.53 -17.57
N HIS A 95 -26.03 -13.01 -16.50
CA HIS A 95 -27.50 -12.94 -16.38
C HIS A 95 -28.14 -12.11 -17.51
N LEU A 96 -27.53 -10.99 -17.91
CA LEU A 96 -28.01 -10.18 -19.03
C LEU A 96 -27.98 -10.96 -20.34
N HIS A 97 -26.89 -11.68 -20.64
CA HIS A 97 -26.82 -12.52 -21.83
C HIS A 97 -27.86 -13.64 -21.82
N THR A 98 -28.08 -14.30 -20.68
CA THR A 98 -29.14 -15.30 -20.53
C THR A 98 -30.51 -14.70 -20.81
N ASN A 99 -30.83 -13.54 -20.21
CA ASN A 99 -32.11 -12.87 -20.40
C ASN A 99 -32.33 -12.48 -21.86
N ILE A 100 -31.32 -11.92 -22.53
CA ILE A 100 -31.41 -11.54 -23.95
C ILE A 100 -31.61 -12.79 -24.83
N ALA A 101 -30.90 -13.87 -24.57
CA ALA A 101 -31.09 -15.13 -25.30
C ALA A 101 -32.51 -15.67 -25.11
N SER A 102 -33.02 -15.68 -23.87
CA SER A 102 -34.40 -16.10 -23.59
C SER A 102 -35.44 -15.21 -24.28
N LEU A 103 -35.21 -13.90 -24.38
CA LEU A 103 -36.10 -13.00 -25.13
C LEU A 103 -36.12 -13.35 -26.62
N TYR A 104 -34.96 -13.63 -27.23
CA TYR A 104 -34.90 -14.04 -28.63
C TYR A 104 -35.58 -15.38 -28.87
N ASP A 105 -35.43 -16.35 -27.98
CA ASP A 105 -36.14 -17.64 -28.06
C ASP A 105 -37.66 -17.45 -27.96
N ASN A 106 -38.13 -16.61 -27.03
CA ASN A 106 -39.55 -16.29 -26.89
C ASN A 106 -40.14 -15.60 -28.13
N LEU A 107 -39.29 -14.89 -28.90
CA LEU A 107 -39.66 -14.26 -30.17
C LEU A 107 -39.51 -15.19 -31.38
N GLY A 108 -39.14 -16.47 -31.17
CA GLY A 108 -38.90 -17.44 -32.25
C GLY A 108 -37.63 -17.18 -33.06
N GLN A 109 -36.74 -16.31 -32.57
CA GLN A 109 -35.49 -15.92 -33.24
C GLN A 109 -34.31 -16.76 -32.73
N SER A 110 -34.41 -18.09 -32.80
CA SER A 110 -33.42 -19.01 -32.21
C SER A 110 -31.99 -18.82 -32.73
N GLN A 111 -31.81 -18.39 -33.98
CA GLN A 111 -30.46 -18.07 -34.49
C GLN A 111 -29.80 -16.91 -33.74
N LYS A 112 -30.58 -15.89 -33.34
CA LYS A 112 -30.06 -14.74 -32.58
C LYS A 112 -29.84 -15.08 -31.11
N ALA A 113 -30.68 -15.93 -30.54
CA ALA A 113 -30.46 -16.46 -29.19
C ALA A 113 -29.14 -17.20 -29.10
N GLU A 114 -28.85 -18.05 -30.09
CA GLU A 114 -27.61 -18.81 -30.17
C GLU A 114 -26.38 -17.94 -30.39
N GLU A 115 -26.52 -16.89 -31.21
CA GLU A 115 -25.44 -15.90 -31.40
C GLU A 115 -25.09 -15.18 -30.09
N VAL A 116 -26.09 -14.81 -29.28
CA VAL A 116 -25.88 -14.16 -27.97
C VAL A 116 -25.21 -15.11 -26.99
N ARG A 117 -25.61 -16.39 -26.95
CA ARG A 117 -24.96 -17.40 -26.10
C ARG A 117 -23.49 -17.61 -26.48
N ARG A 118 -23.20 -17.76 -27.76
CA ARG A 118 -21.83 -17.92 -28.25
C ARG A 118 -20.95 -16.71 -27.93
N ARG A 119 -21.49 -15.49 -28.03
CA ARG A 119 -20.77 -14.27 -27.63
C ARG A 119 -20.53 -14.21 -26.11
N ALA A 120 -21.49 -14.66 -25.30
CA ALA A 120 -21.34 -14.73 -23.86
C ALA A 120 -20.25 -15.72 -23.43
N GLU A 121 -20.20 -16.88 -24.08
CA GLU A 121 -19.16 -17.91 -23.86
C GLU A 121 -17.77 -17.40 -24.25
N ALA A 122 -17.65 -16.69 -25.38
CA ALA A 122 -16.39 -16.09 -25.81
C ALA A 122 -15.83 -15.05 -24.81
N LEU A 123 -16.72 -14.36 -24.08
CA LEU A 123 -16.35 -13.39 -23.04
C LEU A 123 -15.97 -14.03 -21.70
N HIS A 124 -16.23 -15.32 -21.49
CA HIS A 124 -15.85 -16.04 -20.25
C HIS A 124 -14.50 -16.78 -20.36
N VAL A 125 -13.90 -16.86 -21.56
CA VAL A 125 -12.66 -17.62 -21.84
C VAL A 125 -11.42 -16.71 -21.98
N GLY A 126 -11.60 -15.38 -22.07
CA GLY A 126 -10.51 -14.40 -22.10
C GLY A 126 -10.24 -13.80 -20.73
#